data_AF-A0A7Y0N1J0-F1
#
_entry.id   AF-A0A7Y0N1J0-F1
#
_cell.length_a   1.000
_cell.length_b   1.000
_cell.length_c   1.000
_cell.angle_alpha   90.00
_cell.angle_beta   90.00
_cell.angle_gamma   90.00
#
_symmetry.space_group_name_H-M   'P 1'
#
loop_
_entity.id
_entity.type
_entity.pdbx_description
1 polymer ?
#
loop_
_entity_poly.entity_id
_entity_poly.type
_entity_poly.pdbx_seq_one_letter_code
_entity_poly.pdbx_strand_id
1 'polypeptide(L)'
;ELTMYYINLVSIARLERNPTVKNEIQSKGFERSIPAGFLTYPISQAADITGFRATLVPVGDDQLPMLEQTNEIVRKINHLGGQEILKECRPLLSDAPRLPSTDGKNKMSKSMGNAINLGATEKEISAAVKSMYTDPSHLRIEDPGQVEGNIVFTYLDAFHSDKEHVEQLKAHYRRGGLGDGTTK
;
A
#
# COMPACT_ATOMS: atom_id res chain seq x y z
N GLU A 1 -8.83 -24.96 -9.79
CA GLU A 1 -9.72 -25.93 -9.11
C GLU A 1 -10.00 -25.53 -7.67
N LEU A 2 -8.97 -25.32 -6.82
CA LEU A 2 -9.11 -24.92 -5.41
C LEU A 2 -10.10 -23.77 -5.16
N THR A 3 -10.04 -22.69 -5.94
CA THR A 3 -10.99 -21.55 -5.83
C THR A 3 -12.45 -21.99 -5.86
N MET A 4 -12.79 -22.95 -6.74
CA MET A 4 -14.14 -23.47 -6.87
C MET A 4 -14.56 -24.31 -5.66
N TYR A 5 -13.62 -24.98 -4.98
CA TYR A 5 -13.93 -25.63 -3.71
C TYR A 5 -14.14 -24.61 -2.61
N TYR A 6 -13.30 -23.57 -2.55
CA TYR A 6 -13.31 -22.59 -1.47
C TYR A 6 -14.53 -21.67 -1.54
N ILE A 7 -15.12 -21.47 -2.71
CA ILE A 7 -16.35 -20.68 -2.87
C ILE A 7 -17.52 -21.25 -2.06
N ASN A 8 -17.54 -22.56 -1.81
CA ASN A 8 -18.56 -23.21 -0.99
C ASN A 8 -18.39 -22.94 0.52
N LEU A 9 -17.25 -22.38 0.93
CA LEU A 9 -16.89 -22.17 2.33
C LEU A 9 -17.11 -20.71 2.79
N VAL A 10 -17.40 -19.80 1.86
CA VAL A 10 -17.50 -18.37 2.12
C VAL A 10 -18.82 -17.84 1.59
N SER A 11 -19.60 -17.20 2.46
CA SER A 11 -20.86 -16.59 2.05
C SER A 11 -20.64 -15.23 1.37
N ILE A 12 -21.59 -14.86 0.50
CA ILE A 12 -21.64 -13.52 -0.12
C ILE A 12 -21.56 -12.42 0.96
N ALA A 13 -22.33 -12.55 2.04
CA ALA A 13 -22.32 -11.60 3.15
C ALA A 13 -20.96 -11.48 3.87
N ARG A 14 -20.09 -12.51 3.82
CA ARG A 14 -18.72 -12.41 4.35
C ARG A 14 -17.81 -11.64 3.38
N LEU A 15 -17.96 -11.85 2.07
CA LEU A 15 -17.23 -11.12 1.03
C LEU A 15 -17.57 -9.64 1.03
N GLU A 16 -18.86 -9.29 1.09
CA GLU A 16 -19.32 -7.89 1.10
C GLU A 16 -18.91 -7.12 2.35
N ARG A 17 -18.62 -7.82 3.46
CA ARG A 17 -18.11 -7.23 4.71
C ARG A 17 -16.59 -7.11 4.72
N ASN A 18 -15.88 -7.61 3.71
CA ASN A 18 -14.44 -7.39 3.62
C ASN A 18 -14.17 -5.90 3.33
N PRO A 19 -13.51 -5.16 4.24
CA PRO A 19 -13.35 -3.71 4.10
C PRO A 19 -12.50 -3.33 2.89
N THR A 20 -11.52 -4.15 2.49
CA THR A 20 -10.69 -3.94 1.31
C THR A 20 -11.53 -3.99 0.05
N VAL A 21 -12.30 -5.08 -0.11
CA VAL A 21 -13.20 -5.28 -1.26
C VAL A 21 -14.24 -4.17 -1.32
N LYS A 22 -14.83 -3.80 -0.18
CA LYS A 22 -15.82 -2.71 -0.09
C LYS A 22 -15.25 -1.37 -0.56
N ASN A 23 -14.06 -1.02 -0.09
CA ASN A 23 -13.39 0.23 -0.48
C ASN A 23 -13.07 0.23 -1.99
N GLU A 24 -12.62 -0.90 -2.52
CA GLU A 24 -12.33 -1.02 -3.95
C GLU A 24 -13.59 -0.92 -4.82
N ILE A 25 -14.69 -1.57 -4.43
CA ILE A 25 -16.01 -1.45 -5.09
C ILE A 25 -16.43 0.01 -5.18
N GLN A 26 -16.31 0.75 -4.07
CA GLN A 26 -16.65 2.16 -4.01
C GLN A 26 -15.74 2.99 -4.93
N SER A 27 -14.43 2.77 -4.87
CA SER A 27 -13.45 3.51 -5.69
C SER A 27 -13.63 3.30 -7.20
N LYS A 28 -14.13 2.12 -7.60
CA LYS A 28 -14.37 1.75 -9.00
C LYS A 28 -15.77 2.13 -9.48
N GLY A 29 -16.64 2.62 -8.59
CA GLY A 29 -18.00 3.02 -8.94
C GLY A 29 -18.87 1.85 -9.42
N PHE A 30 -18.62 0.62 -8.94
CA PHE A 30 -19.39 -0.54 -9.38
C PHE A 30 -20.84 -0.54 -8.86
N GLU A 31 -21.14 0.22 -7.80
CA GLU A 31 -22.46 0.26 -7.16
C GLU A 31 -22.99 -1.16 -6.88
N ARG A 32 -24.11 -1.55 -7.51
CA ARG A 32 -24.69 -2.90 -7.43
C ARG A 32 -24.27 -3.81 -8.57
N SER A 33 -23.61 -3.30 -9.61
CA SER A 33 -23.17 -4.06 -10.77
C SER A 33 -21.73 -4.56 -10.59
N ILE A 34 -21.52 -5.33 -9.51
CA ILE A 34 -20.18 -5.84 -9.16
C ILE A 34 -19.90 -7.10 -10.00
N PRO A 35 -18.78 -7.16 -10.75
CA PRO A 35 -18.41 -8.38 -11.44
C PRO A 35 -18.24 -9.54 -10.46
N ALA A 36 -18.82 -10.71 -10.74
CA ALA A 36 -18.76 -11.86 -9.83
C ALA A 36 -17.32 -12.28 -9.50
N GLY A 37 -16.43 -12.26 -10.51
CA GLY A 37 -15.01 -12.53 -10.32
C GLY A 37 -14.32 -11.49 -9.42
N PHE A 38 -14.78 -10.24 -9.43
CA PHE A 38 -14.29 -9.21 -8.52
C PHE A 38 -14.77 -9.46 -7.08
N LEU A 39 -16.05 -9.78 -6.88
CA LEU A 39 -16.53 -10.06 -5.52
C LEU A 39 -15.83 -11.28 -4.89
N THR A 40 -15.44 -12.25 -5.71
CA THR A 40 -14.87 -13.53 -5.27
C THR A 40 -13.35 -13.60 -5.36
N TYR A 41 -12.65 -12.55 -5.79
CA TYR A 41 -11.17 -12.56 -5.86
C TYR A 41 -10.47 -12.86 -4.52
N PRO A 42 -11.02 -12.52 -3.33
CA PRO A 42 -10.41 -12.96 -2.07
C PRO A 42 -10.29 -14.47 -1.94
N ILE A 43 -11.25 -15.20 -2.52
CA ILE A 43 -11.29 -16.67 -2.50
C ILE A 43 -10.25 -17.24 -3.46
N SER A 44 -10.05 -16.62 -4.62
CA SER A 44 -8.98 -17.04 -5.53
C SER A 44 -7.60 -16.77 -4.94
N GLN A 45 -7.39 -15.63 -4.27
CA GLN A 45 -6.13 -15.36 -3.58
C GLN A 45 -5.87 -16.35 -2.44
N ALA A 46 -6.90 -16.72 -1.67
CA ALA A 46 -6.75 -17.78 -0.67
C ALA A 46 -6.35 -19.12 -1.30
N ALA A 47 -6.91 -19.45 -2.47
CA ALA A 47 -6.53 -20.64 -3.24
C ALA A 47 -5.08 -20.58 -3.74
N ASP A 48 -4.59 -19.41 -4.15
CA ASP A 48 -3.19 -19.23 -4.55
C ASP A 48 -2.25 -19.43 -3.35
N ILE A 49 -2.51 -18.76 -2.23
CA ILE A 49 -1.69 -18.86 -0.99
C ILE A 49 -1.60 -20.31 -0.51
N THR A 50 -2.75 -20.98 -0.39
CA THR A 50 -2.83 -22.35 0.14
C THR A 50 -2.35 -23.40 -0.86
N GLY A 51 -2.59 -23.20 -2.16
CA GLY A 51 -2.10 -24.07 -3.23
C GLY A 51 -0.58 -24.14 -3.27
N PHE A 52 0.11 -23.04 -2.99
CA PHE A 52 1.55 -22.98 -2.84
C PHE A 52 2.05 -23.21 -1.41
N ARG A 53 1.16 -23.50 -0.46
CA ARG A 53 1.49 -23.70 0.97
C ARG A 53 2.29 -22.54 1.58
N ALA A 54 2.01 -21.32 1.14
CA ALA A 54 2.68 -20.13 1.66
C ALA A 54 2.28 -19.90 3.12
N THR A 55 3.29 -19.73 3.98
CA THR A 55 3.10 -19.48 5.43
C THR A 55 3.46 -18.06 5.85
N LEU A 56 4.05 -17.29 4.94
CA LEU A 56 4.42 -15.89 5.11
C LEU A 56 4.14 -15.17 3.78
N VAL A 57 3.33 -14.11 3.83
CA VAL A 57 2.86 -13.39 2.63
C VAL A 57 3.13 -11.90 2.79
N PRO A 58 3.99 -11.29 1.95
CA PRO A 58 4.21 -9.85 1.94
C PRO A 58 2.93 -9.10 1.57
N VAL A 59 2.50 -8.19 2.43
CA VAL A 59 1.27 -7.42 2.23
C VAL A 59 1.34 -6.02 2.82
N GLY A 60 0.49 -5.12 2.33
CA GLY A 60 0.17 -3.87 3.02
C GLY A 60 -0.97 -4.05 4.03
N ASP A 61 -1.15 -3.10 4.93
CA ASP A 61 -2.17 -3.14 5.98
C ASP A 61 -3.60 -3.30 5.44
N ASP A 62 -3.88 -2.73 4.26
CA ASP A 62 -5.17 -2.88 3.58
C ASP A 62 -5.46 -4.31 3.13
N GLN A 63 -4.49 -5.20 3.12
CA GLN A 63 -4.67 -6.59 2.69
C GLN A 63 -4.73 -7.56 3.88
N LEU A 64 -4.58 -7.09 5.12
CA LEU A 64 -4.79 -7.92 6.32
C LEU A 64 -6.17 -8.60 6.34
N PRO A 65 -7.29 -7.95 5.95
CA PRO A 65 -8.59 -8.61 5.88
C PRO A 65 -8.63 -9.78 4.89
N MET A 66 -7.81 -9.74 3.84
CA MET A 66 -7.70 -10.77 2.82
C MET A 66 -6.95 -11.99 3.36
N LEU A 67 -5.87 -11.77 4.11
CA LEU A 67 -5.15 -12.84 4.80
C LEU A 67 -6.00 -13.48 5.89
N GLU A 68 -6.76 -12.68 6.65
CA GLU A 68 -7.68 -13.22 7.64
C GLU A 68 -8.75 -14.10 6.98
N GLN A 69 -9.33 -13.64 5.87
CA GLN A 69 -10.28 -14.45 5.11
C GLN A 69 -9.65 -15.75 4.54
N THR A 70 -8.37 -15.70 4.17
CA THR A 70 -7.60 -16.90 3.78
C THR A 70 -7.48 -17.87 4.95
N ASN A 71 -7.10 -17.39 6.14
CA ASN A 71 -6.95 -18.23 7.32
C ASN A 71 -8.31 -18.78 7.82
N GLU A 72 -9.40 -18.03 7.68
CA GLU A 72 -10.76 -18.55 7.92
C GLU A 72 -11.09 -19.76 7.02
N ILE A 73 -10.70 -19.71 5.74
CA ILE A 73 -10.88 -20.81 4.80
C ILE A 73 -10.01 -22.00 5.20
N VAL A 74 -8.74 -21.78 5.55
CA VAL A 74 -7.82 -22.81 6.05
C VAL A 74 -8.42 -23.53 7.26
N ARG A 75 -8.90 -22.78 8.26
CA ARG A 75 -9.51 -23.35 9.46
C ARG A 75 -10.75 -24.19 9.14
N LYS A 76 -11.62 -23.71 8.24
CA LYS A 76 -12.81 -24.46 7.81
C LYS A 76 -12.44 -25.78 7.13
N ILE A 77 -11.44 -25.77 6.25
CA ILE A 77 -11.00 -26.98 5.55
C ILE A 77 -10.40 -27.99 6.53
N ASN A 78 -9.51 -27.53 7.42
CA ASN A 78 -8.91 -28.39 8.44
C ASN A 78 -9.99 -28.98 9.37
N HIS A 79 -10.99 -28.18 9.74
CA HIS A 79 -12.12 -28.65 10.53
C HIS A 79 -12.94 -29.72 9.80
N LEU A 80 -13.31 -29.48 8.54
CA LEU A 80 -14.04 -30.45 7.71
C LEU A 80 -13.24 -31.74 7.48
N GLY A 81 -11.92 -31.64 7.37
CA GLY A 81 -11.01 -32.76 7.17
C GLY A 81 -10.65 -33.53 8.44
N GLY A 82 -10.99 -33.01 9.62
CA GLY A 82 -10.63 -33.60 10.92
C GLY A 82 -9.12 -33.63 11.22
N GLN A 83 -8.31 -32.93 10.44
CA GLN A 83 -6.84 -32.89 10.57
C GLN A 83 -6.27 -31.62 9.93
N GLU A 84 -5.00 -31.33 10.19
CA GLU A 84 -4.29 -30.25 9.49
C GLU A 84 -4.00 -30.64 8.04
N ILE A 85 -4.76 -30.07 7.10
CA ILE A 85 -4.58 -30.25 5.65
C ILE A 85 -3.82 -29.06 5.06
N LEU A 86 -4.17 -27.85 5.52
CA LEU A 86 -3.62 -26.58 5.07
C LEU A 86 -3.01 -25.81 6.25
N LYS A 87 -2.05 -24.93 5.95
CA LYS A 87 -1.40 -24.09 6.95
C LYS A 87 -1.89 -22.66 6.85
N GLU A 88 -2.08 -22.02 7.99
CA GLU A 88 -2.34 -20.59 8.04
C GLU A 88 -1.10 -19.81 7.59
N CYS A 89 -1.35 -18.63 7.02
CA CYS A 89 -0.32 -17.71 6.59
C CYS A 89 -0.24 -16.51 7.55
N ARG A 90 0.96 -15.96 7.69
CA ARG A 90 1.22 -14.73 8.44
C ARG A 90 1.53 -13.57 7.49
N PRO A 91 1.09 -12.35 7.79
CA PRO A 91 1.50 -11.18 7.04
C PRO A 91 3.00 -10.91 7.26
N LEU A 92 3.67 -10.47 6.19
CA LEU A 92 4.95 -9.77 6.27
C LEU A 92 4.69 -8.31 5.88
N LEU A 93 4.68 -7.43 6.87
CA LEU A 93 4.45 -5.99 6.68
C LEU A 93 5.77 -5.27 6.39
N SER A 94 5.70 -4.17 5.65
CA SER A 94 6.83 -3.28 5.39
C SER A 94 6.86 -2.12 6.39
N ASP A 95 8.05 -1.71 6.83
CA ASP A 95 8.25 -0.54 7.70
C ASP A 95 7.88 0.78 7.00
N ALA A 96 7.94 0.80 5.67
CA ALA A 96 7.46 1.90 4.83
C ALA A 96 6.26 1.40 4.00
N PRO A 97 5.05 1.40 4.57
CA PRO A 97 3.93 0.69 3.95
C PRO A 97 3.40 1.39 2.69
N ARG A 98 3.54 2.72 2.58
CA ARG A 98 3.00 3.49 1.44
C ARG A 98 3.82 4.73 1.10
N LEU A 99 4.22 4.83 -0.16
CA LEU A 99 4.79 6.05 -0.73
C LEU A 99 3.68 6.99 -1.22
N PRO A 100 3.68 8.27 -0.79
CA PRO A 100 2.75 9.26 -1.30
C PRO A 100 3.07 9.62 -2.76
N SER A 101 2.07 10.10 -3.50
CA SER A 101 2.31 10.73 -4.81
C SER A 101 3.09 12.03 -4.68
N THR A 102 3.66 12.48 -5.79
CA THR A 102 4.39 13.76 -5.86
C THR A 102 3.54 14.97 -5.45
N ASP A 103 2.21 14.89 -5.62
CA ASP A 103 1.24 15.92 -5.23
C ASP A 103 0.87 15.92 -3.72
N GLY A 104 1.31 14.91 -2.97
CA GLY A 104 1.09 14.74 -1.53
C GLY A 104 -0.35 14.47 -1.08
N LYS A 105 -1.32 14.41 -1.99
CA LYS A 105 -2.75 14.28 -1.64
C LYS A 105 -3.28 12.87 -1.77
N ASN A 106 -2.72 12.09 -2.69
CA ASN A 106 -3.28 10.81 -3.09
C ASN A 106 -2.25 9.67 -3.01
N LYS A 107 -2.72 8.45 -3.28
CA LYS A 107 -1.84 7.32 -3.56
C LYS A 107 -1.12 7.58 -4.89
N MET A 108 0.17 7.23 -4.97
CA MET A 108 0.84 7.18 -6.27
C MET A 108 0.14 6.16 -7.18
N SER A 109 -0.35 6.61 -8.33
CA SER A 109 -1.01 5.76 -9.32
C SER A 109 -0.64 6.15 -10.74
N LYS A 110 -0.33 5.13 -11.56
CA LYS A 110 -0.13 5.30 -13.00
C LYS A 110 -1.36 5.92 -13.67
N SER A 111 -2.57 5.55 -13.24
CA SER A 111 -3.81 6.07 -13.83
C SER A 111 -4.09 7.53 -13.48
N MET A 112 -3.53 8.04 -12.38
CA MET A 112 -3.69 9.45 -11.97
C MET A 112 -2.57 10.35 -12.50
N GLY A 113 -1.61 9.80 -13.24
CA GLY A 113 -0.50 10.57 -13.82
C GLY A 113 0.48 11.15 -12.80
N ASN A 114 0.40 10.74 -11.53
CA ASN A 114 1.19 11.28 -10.43
C ASN A 114 2.29 10.30 -9.96
N ALA A 115 2.70 9.39 -10.85
CA ALA A 115 3.67 8.33 -10.58
C ALA A 115 5.02 8.57 -11.25
N ILE A 116 6.09 8.32 -10.50
CA ILE A 116 7.45 8.21 -11.04
C ILE A 116 7.67 6.74 -11.41
N ASN A 117 7.81 6.43 -12.69
CA ASN A 117 8.02 5.06 -13.15
C ASN A 117 9.47 4.60 -12.88
N LEU A 118 9.66 3.30 -12.63
CA LEU A 118 11.01 2.72 -12.44
C LEU A 118 11.91 2.87 -13.66
N GLY A 119 11.33 2.97 -14.87
CA GLY A 119 12.05 3.22 -16.12
C GLY A 119 12.10 4.69 -16.52
N ALA A 120 11.77 5.63 -15.62
CA ALA A 120 11.85 7.05 -15.91
C ALA A 120 13.31 7.48 -16.14
N THR A 121 13.49 8.38 -17.10
CA THR A 121 14.78 9.01 -17.37
C THR A 121 15.15 9.98 -16.25
N GLU A 122 16.45 10.28 -16.12
CA GLU A 122 16.95 11.26 -15.14
C GLU A 122 16.21 12.62 -15.25
N LYS A 123 15.92 13.06 -16.48
CA LYS A 123 15.18 14.29 -16.72
C LYS A 123 13.74 14.23 -16.19
N GLU A 124 13.05 13.11 -16.37
CA GLU A 124 11.69 12.91 -15.86
C GLU A 124 11.67 12.82 -14.34
N ILE A 125 12.65 12.12 -13.74
CA ILE A 125 12.81 12.04 -12.29
C ILE A 125 13.08 13.44 -11.71
N SER A 126 14.04 14.18 -12.26
CA SER A 126 14.36 15.53 -11.81
C SER A 126 13.16 16.48 -11.93
N ALA A 127 12.40 16.40 -13.02
CA ALA A 127 11.18 17.18 -13.19
C ALA A 127 10.11 16.83 -12.14
N ALA A 128 9.93 15.54 -11.84
CA ALA A 128 8.98 15.07 -10.85
C ALA A 128 9.37 15.44 -9.41
N VAL A 129 10.66 15.33 -9.06
CA VAL A 129 11.18 15.73 -7.74
C VAL A 129 11.04 17.25 -7.55
N LYS A 130 11.37 18.03 -8.59
CA LYS A 130 11.18 19.50 -8.57
C LYS A 130 9.73 19.91 -8.34
N SER A 131 8.77 19.16 -8.88
CA SER A 131 7.34 19.44 -8.71
C SER A 131 6.73 18.85 -7.43
N MET A 132 7.49 18.12 -6.61
CA MET A 132 6.96 17.54 -5.37
C MET A 132 6.41 18.59 -4.42
N TYR A 133 5.29 18.27 -3.80
CA TYR A 133 4.68 19.07 -2.76
C TYR A 133 5.53 19.06 -1.49
N THR A 134 5.85 20.24 -0.97
CA THR A 134 6.64 20.45 0.25
C THR A 134 5.73 21.00 1.35
N ASP A 135 5.98 22.22 1.81
CA ASP A 135 5.24 22.91 2.85
C ASP A 135 4.73 24.25 2.29
N PRO A 136 3.40 24.49 2.25
CA PRO A 136 2.84 25.74 1.73
C PRO A 136 3.17 26.95 2.61
N SER A 137 3.57 26.73 3.87
CA SER A 137 3.94 27.78 4.83
C SER A 137 5.43 28.15 4.78
N HIS A 138 6.27 27.33 4.12
CA HIS A 138 7.69 27.60 3.95
C HIS A 138 7.93 28.47 2.70
N LEU A 139 7.82 29.79 2.87
CA LEU A 139 7.87 30.76 1.76
C LEU A 139 9.28 31.30 1.49
N ARG A 140 10.14 31.37 2.50
CA ARG A 140 11.53 31.85 2.38
C ARG A 140 12.48 30.83 2.98
N ILE A 141 13.70 30.80 2.46
CA ILE A 141 14.77 29.88 2.91
C ILE A 141 15.03 30.03 4.42
N GLU A 142 14.90 31.25 4.93
CA GLU A 142 15.18 31.59 6.33
C GLU A 142 14.10 31.12 7.30
N ASP A 143 12.88 30.90 6.80
CA ASP A 143 11.73 30.54 7.62
C ASP A 143 11.82 29.07 8.05
N PRO A 144 11.33 28.70 9.25
CA PRO A 144 11.24 27.29 9.64
C PRO A 144 10.18 26.56 8.81
N GLY A 145 10.50 25.38 8.31
CA GLY A 145 9.58 24.54 7.55
C GLY A 145 9.08 23.32 8.33
N GLN A 146 7.93 22.79 7.91
CA GLN A 146 7.32 21.58 8.48
C GLN A 146 7.77 20.33 7.71
N VAL A 147 8.25 19.32 8.45
CA VAL A 147 8.65 18.02 7.88
C VAL A 147 7.44 17.10 7.75
N GLU A 148 6.51 17.18 8.70
CA GLU A 148 5.31 16.37 8.72
C GLU A 148 4.38 16.78 7.57
N GLY A 149 4.10 15.83 6.66
CA GLY A 149 3.32 16.09 5.45
C GLY A 149 4.15 16.54 4.25
N ASN A 150 5.45 16.79 4.42
CA ASN A 150 6.35 17.12 3.31
C ASN A 150 6.78 15.86 2.57
N ILE A 151 6.42 15.80 1.29
CA ILE A 151 6.61 14.60 0.45
C ILE A 151 8.10 14.35 0.18
N VAL A 152 8.90 15.41 0.07
CA VAL A 152 10.33 15.29 -0.18
C VAL A 152 11.01 14.52 0.95
N PHE A 153 10.72 14.86 2.21
CA PHE A 153 11.27 14.13 3.35
C PHE A 153 10.77 12.69 3.45
N THR A 154 9.51 12.43 3.06
CA THR A 154 8.99 11.06 2.99
C THR A 154 9.76 10.21 1.96
N TYR A 155 10.16 10.81 0.84
CA TYR A 155 10.98 10.13 -0.18
C TYR A 155 12.42 9.95 0.28
N LEU A 156 13.01 10.96 0.93
CA LEU A 156 14.34 10.83 1.53
C LEU A 156 14.35 9.71 2.58
N ASP A 157 13.32 9.60 3.42
CA ASP A 157 13.18 8.52 4.39
C ASP A 157 13.04 7.13 3.74
N ALA A 158 12.42 7.03 2.56
CA ALA A 158 12.28 5.76 1.86
C ALA A 158 13.54 5.35 1.08
N PHE A 159 14.19 6.29 0.39
CA PHE A 159 15.21 5.99 -0.63
C PHE A 159 16.62 6.39 -0.24
N HIS A 160 16.81 7.38 0.62
CA HIS A 160 18.16 7.81 1.01
C HIS A 160 18.79 6.77 1.95
N SER A 161 20.02 6.36 1.65
CA SER A 161 20.74 5.32 2.39
C SER A 161 21.22 5.80 3.76
N ASP A 162 21.72 7.03 3.84
CA ASP A 162 22.18 7.64 5.08
C ASP A 162 21.00 8.31 5.82
N LYS A 163 20.54 7.66 6.89
CA LYS A 163 19.44 8.16 7.73
C LYS A 163 19.88 9.29 8.66
N GLU A 164 21.14 9.32 9.07
CA GLU A 164 21.65 10.37 9.95
C GLU A 164 21.68 11.71 9.20
N HIS A 165 22.11 11.68 7.94
CA HIS A 165 22.05 12.85 7.07
C HIS A 165 20.61 13.36 6.88
N VAL A 166 19.65 12.46 6.68
CA VAL A 166 18.23 12.86 6.54
C VAL A 166 17.71 13.50 7.82
N GLU A 167 18.06 12.98 8.99
CA GLU A 167 17.69 13.62 10.27
C GLU A 167 18.34 14.99 10.46
N GLN A 168 19.60 15.16 10.03
CA GLN A 168 20.26 16.47 10.02
C GLN A 168 19.55 17.46 9.08
N LEU A 169 19.15 17.01 7.88
CA LEU A 169 18.38 17.82 6.94
C LEU A 169 17.01 18.22 7.52
N LYS A 170 16.30 17.29 8.17
CA LYS A 170 15.03 17.57 8.86
C LYS A 170 15.22 18.59 9.98
N ALA A 171 16.26 18.45 10.80
CA ALA A 171 16.57 19.40 11.86
C ALA A 171 16.91 20.79 11.31
N HIS A 172 17.66 20.86 10.21
CA HIS A 172 17.96 22.12 9.53
C HIS A 172 16.69 22.76 8.94
N TYR A 173 15.83 21.98 8.29
CA TYR A 173 14.58 22.47 7.73
C TYR A 173 13.64 23.04 8.80
N ARG A 174 13.49 22.35 9.95
CA ARG A 174 12.69 22.85 11.08
C ARG A 174 13.26 24.10 11.73
N ARG A 175 14.59 24.29 11.69
CA ARG A 175 15.26 25.49 12.22
C ARG A 175 15.09 26.70 11.30
N GLY A 176 14.96 26.48 10.00
CA GLY A 176 15.10 27.49 8.97
C GLY A 176 16.56 27.65 8.50
N GLY A 177 16.73 28.17 7.29
CA GLY A 177 17.99 28.31 6.57
C GLY A 177 18.20 27.29 5.44
N LEU A 178 17.24 26.39 5.20
CA LEU A 178 17.32 25.34 4.17
C LEU A 178 16.16 25.44 3.18
N GLY A 179 16.46 25.78 1.93
CA GLY A 179 15.45 25.95 0.89
C GLY A 179 14.95 24.62 0.31
N ASP A 180 13.69 24.61 -0.15
CA ASP A 180 13.07 23.46 -0.83
C ASP A 180 13.82 23.00 -2.08
N GLY A 181 14.52 23.92 -2.75
CA GLY A 181 15.34 23.59 -3.92
C GLY A 181 16.63 22.84 -3.60
N THR A 182 17.08 22.84 -2.33
CA THR A 182 18.25 22.09 -1.87
C THR A 182 17.85 20.73 -1.30
N THR A 183 16.62 20.59 -0.80
CA THR A 183 16.09 19.30 -0.32
C THR A 183 15.62 18.41 -1.46
N LYS A 184 15.20 19.00 -2.58
CA LYS A 184 14.81 18.34 -3.84
C LYS A 184 16.01 18.04 -4.73
#